data_AF-A0A1L8DPG9-F1
#
_entry.id   AF-A0A1L8DPG9-F1
#
_cell.length_a   1.000
_cell.length_b   1.000
_cell.length_c   1.000
_cell.angle_alpha   90.00
_cell.angle_beta   90.00
_cell.angle_gamma   90.00
#
_symmetry.space_group_name_H-M   'P 1'
#
loop_
_entity.id
_entity.type
_entity.pdbx_description
1 polymer ?
#
loop_
_entity_poly.entity_id
_entity_poly.type
_entity_poly.pdbx_seq_one_letter_code
_entity_poly.pdbx_strand_id
1 'polypeptide(L)'
;VRKCVREKARTQLICMTQCKYNYYGFTDEDSNITEKHMENFRDVLIKYGAVPSSDQTKIFDHIKACGQQANAKNPQNTEEKCKKLTKYYKCIVDNKTLTFSKYVQAVIKHDKTLNV
;
A
#
# COMPACT_ATOMS: atom_id res chain seq x y z
N VAL A 1 -2.76 11.79 5.42
CA VAL A 1 -3.73 11.06 6.28
C VAL A 1 -4.99 11.87 6.62
N ARG A 2 -4.90 13.19 6.84
CA ARG A 2 -6.06 14.02 7.23
C ARG A 2 -7.19 14.05 6.20
N LYS A 3 -6.88 14.02 4.89
CA LYS A 3 -7.87 13.89 3.82
C LYS A 3 -8.72 12.62 3.94
N CYS A 4 -8.09 11.43 3.97
CA CYS A 4 -8.79 10.16 4.09
C CYS A 4 -9.60 10.01 5.38
N VAL A 5 -9.11 10.53 6.50
CA VAL A 5 -9.90 10.55 7.74
C VAL A 5 -11.13 11.44 7.55
N ARG A 6 -11.00 12.66 6.99
CA ARG A 6 -12.16 13.52 6.68
C ARG A 6 -13.17 12.84 5.74
N GLU A 7 -12.70 12.15 4.71
CA GLU A 7 -13.53 11.53 3.68
C GLU A 7 -14.16 10.19 4.08
N LYS A 8 -13.51 9.43 4.98
CA LYS A 8 -13.88 8.03 5.28
C LYS A 8 -14.20 7.75 6.75
N ALA A 9 -14.02 8.70 7.67
CA ALA A 9 -14.19 8.50 9.12
C ALA A 9 -15.61 8.10 9.58
N ARG A 10 -16.63 8.21 8.73
CA ARG A 10 -18.02 7.95 9.12
C ARG A 10 -18.67 6.71 8.49
N THR A 11 -18.08 6.09 7.47
CA THR A 11 -18.82 5.11 6.66
C THR A 11 -18.07 3.82 6.30
N GLN A 12 -16.74 3.83 6.14
CA GLN A 12 -16.01 2.64 5.67
C GLN A 12 -14.55 2.60 6.16
N LEU A 13 -14.33 2.28 7.44
CA LEU A 13 -12.99 2.09 8.03
C LEU A 13 -12.12 1.11 7.21
N ILE A 14 -12.75 0.08 6.63
CA ILE A 14 -12.08 -0.90 5.77
C ILE A 14 -11.44 -0.28 4.51
N CYS A 15 -11.94 0.87 4.06
CA CYS A 15 -11.46 1.60 2.89
C CYS A 15 -10.40 2.66 3.24
N MET A 16 -10.00 2.79 4.50
CA MET A 16 -8.90 3.67 4.91
C MET A 16 -7.60 3.31 4.19
N THR A 17 -7.29 2.02 4.05
CA THR A 17 -6.10 1.54 3.33
C THR A 17 -6.17 1.91 1.86
N GLN A 18 -7.32 1.69 1.20
CA GLN A 18 -7.52 2.08 -0.19
C GLN A 18 -7.29 3.57 -0.40
N CYS A 19 -7.93 4.42 0.40
CA CYS A 19 -7.79 5.87 0.26
C CYS A 19 -6.33 6.32 0.39
N LYS A 20 -5.61 5.82 1.40
CA LYS A 20 -4.20 6.15 1.59
C LYS A 20 -3.33 5.64 0.43
N TYR A 21 -3.55 4.40 -0.01
CA TYR A 21 -2.75 3.79 -1.07
C TYR A 21 -2.94 4.48 -2.41
N ASN A 22 -4.17 4.85 -2.75
CA ASN A 22 -4.44 5.68 -3.91
C ASN A 22 -3.70 7.03 -3.80
N TYR A 23 -3.82 7.69 -2.64
CA TYR A 23 -3.19 8.99 -2.41
C TYR A 23 -1.65 8.94 -2.47
N TYR A 24 -1.04 7.82 -2.10
CA TYR A 24 0.40 7.60 -2.20
C TYR A 24 0.84 7.08 -3.58
N GLY A 25 -0.10 6.79 -4.49
CA GLY A 25 0.19 6.19 -5.79
C GLY A 25 0.60 4.72 -5.74
N PHE A 26 0.22 3.99 -4.68
CA PHE A 26 0.42 2.54 -4.56
C PHE A 26 -0.71 1.74 -5.21
N THR A 27 -1.79 2.40 -5.59
CA THR A 27 -2.91 1.89 -6.39
C THR A 27 -3.54 3.07 -7.15
N ASP A 28 -4.48 2.78 -8.05
CA ASP A 28 -5.41 3.79 -8.57
C ASP A 28 -6.73 3.82 -7.77
N GLU A 29 -7.71 4.61 -8.24
CA GLU A 29 -9.01 4.78 -7.57
C GLU A 29 -9.85 3.50 -7.62
N ASP A 30 -9.65 2.71 -8.68
CA ASP A 30 -10.30 1.42 -8.91
C ASP A 30 -9.65 0.23 -8.19
N SER A 31 -8.61 0.48 -7.40
CA SER A 31 -7.84 -0.56 -6.70
C SER A 31 -7.08 -1.49 -7.64
N ASN A 32 -6.70 -1.01 -8.82
CA ASN A 32 -5.76 -1.69 -9.70
C ASN A 32 -4.33 -1.52 -9.18
N ILE A 33 -3.58 -2.63 -9.27
CA ILE A 33 -2.18 -2.70 -8.82
C ILE A 33 -1.36 -3.04 -10.05
N THR A 34 -0.78 -2.03 -10.69
CA THR A 34 0.11 -2.20 -11.85
C THR A 34 1.55 -2.36 -11.39
N GLU A 35 2.45 -2.76 -12.30
CA GLU A 35 3.88 -2.81 -12.00
C GLU A 35 4.41 -1.45 -11.53
N LYS A 36 4.02 -0.36 -12.19
CA LYS A 36 4.37 1.01 -11.78
C LYS A 36 3.93 1.35 -10.36
N HIS A 37 2.75 0.90 -9.94
CA HIS A 37 2.29 1.08 -8.55
C HIS A 37 3.17 0.32 -7.55
N MET A 38 3.57 -0.90 -7.92
CA MET A 38 4.46 -1.75 -7.11
C MET A 38 5.88 -1.17 -7.01
N GLU A 39 6.39 -0.61 -8.10
CA GLU A 39 7.67 0.09 -8.14
C GLU A 39 7.65 1.32 -7.26
N ASN A 40 6.61 2.16 -7.36
CA ASN A 40 6.46 3.32 -6.51
C ASN A 40 6.41 2.95 -5.02
N PHE A 41 5.72 1.86 -4.67
CA PHE A 41 5.68 1.37 -3.29
C PHE A 41 7.09 0.93 -2.82
N ARG A 42 7.81 0.13 -3.61
CA ARG A 42 9.21 -0.24 -3.33
C ARG A 42 10.08 1.00 -3.13
N ASP A 43 9.97 1.99 -4.02
CA ASP A 43 10.82 3.18 -4.00
C ASP A 43 10.56 4.02 -2.75
N VAL A 44 9.31 4.14 -2.31
CA VAL A 44 8.97 4.80 -1.03
C VAL A 44 9.55 4.04 0.16
N LEU A 45 9.48 2.70 0.18
CA LEU A 45 10.04 1.88 1.26
C LEU A 45 11.56 2.06 1.37
N ILE A 46 12.27 2.10 0.24
CA ILE A 46 13.72 2.30 0.21
C ILE A 46 14.07 3.74 0.60
N LYS A 47 13.43 4.72 -0.03
CA LYS A 47 13.66 6.15 0.21
C LYS A 47 13.56 6.53 1.68
N TYR A 48 12.61 5.93 2.41
CA TYR A 48 12.40 6.24 3.83
C TYR A 48 12.98 5.21 4.79
N GLY A 49 13.82 4.29 4.30
CA GLY A 49 14.65 3.39 5.11
C GLY A 49 13.91 2.21 5.73
N ALA A 50 12.76 1.82 5.20
CA ALA A 50 12.08 0.60 5.63
C ALA A 50 12.82 -0.67 5.18
N VAL A 51 13.52 -0.59 4.04
CA VAL A 51 14.32 -1.66 3.45
C VAL A 51 15.60 -1.05 2.90
N PRO A 52 16.79 -1.67 3.08
CA PRO A 52 18.02 -1.17 2.47
C PRO A 52 17.96 -1.28 0.95
N SER A 53 18.65 -0.39 0.23
CA SER A 53 18.70 -0.42 -1.24
C SER A 53 19.30 -1.70 -1.81
N SER A 54 20.18 -2.38 -1.06
CA SER A 54 20.72 -3.70 -1.42
C SER A 54 19.64 -4.78 -1.56
N ASP A 55 18.52 -4.64 -0.86
CA ASP A 55 17.41 -5.60 -0.88
C ASP A 55 16.29 -5.19 -1.86
N GLN A 56 16.54 -4.20 -2.73
CA GLN A 56 15.54 -3.64 -3.65
C GLN A 56 14.82 -4.70 -4.49
N THR A 57 15.57 -5.63 -5.08
CA THR A 57 14.99 -6.72 -5.88
C THR A 57 14.13 -7.65 -5.02
N LYS A 58 14.65 -8.05 -3.85
CA LYS A 58 13.95 -8.95 -2.93
C LYS A 58 12.62 -8.37 -2.45
N ILE A 59 12.59 -7.10 -2.03
CA ILE A 59 11.33 -6.47 -1.61
C ILE A 59 10.39 -6.27 -2.80
N PHE A 60 10.91 -5.95 -3.98
CA PHE A 60 10.07 -5.80 -5.17
C PHE A 60 9.41 -7.11 -5.57
N ASP A 61 10.14 -8.22 -5.58
CA ASP A 61 9.61 -9.55 -5.89
C ASP A 61 8.52 -9.96 -4.89
N HIS A 62 8.72 -9.66 -3.60
CA HIS A 62 7.70 -9.86 -2.56
C HIS A 62 6.43 -9.03 -2.82
N ILE A 63 6.58 -7.74 -3.11
CA ILE A 63 5.47 -6.85 -3.48
C ILE A 63 4.75 -7.37 -4.73
N LYS A 64 5.51 -7.84 -5.74
CA LYS A 64 5.00 -8.37 -7.00
C LYS A 64 4.19 -9.64 -6.79
N ALA A 65 4.67 -10.58 -5.99
CA ALA A 65 3.94 -11.79 -5.61
C ALA A 65 2.61 -11.45 -4.90
N CYS A 66 2.64 -10.51 -3.95
CA CYS A 66 1.42 -10.04 -3.29
C CYS A 66 0.46 -9.32 -4.26
N GLY A 67 0.99 -8.56 -5.22
CA GLY A 67 0.21 -7.85 -6.23
C GLY A 67 -0.49 -8.80 -7.18
N GLN A 68 0.20 -9.86 -7.62
CA GLN A 68 -0.37 -10.94 -8.42
C GLN A 68 -1.51 -11.65 -7.67
N GLN A 69 -1.32 -12.01 -6.41
CA GLN A 69 -2.37 -12.62 -5.58
C GLN A 69 -3.59 -11.70 -5.39
N ALA A 70 -3.36 -10.40 -5.29
CA ALA A 70 -4.43 -9.42 -5.19
C ALA A 70 -5.19 -9.29 -6.52
N ASN A 71 -4.49 -9.18 -7.65
CA ASN A 71 -5.06 -9.00 -8.99
C ASN A 71 -5.75 -10.25 -9.54
N ALA A 72 -5.40 -11.44 -9.06
CA ALA A 72 -6.15 -12.66 -9.37
C ALA A 72 -7.60 -12.63 -8.84
N LYS A 73 -7.95 -11.66 -7.98
CA LYS A 73 -9.30 -11.47 -7.47
C LYS A 73 -10.06 -10.48 -8.35
N ASN A 74 -11.33 -10.80 -8.62
CA ASN A 74 -12.24 -9.94 -9.35
C ASN A 74 -13.30 -9.32 -8.40
N PRO A 75 -12.98 -8.25 -7.65
CA PRO A 75 -13.92 -7.64 -6.72
C PRO A 75 -15.10 -6.99 -7.46
N GLN A 76 -16.31 -7.27 -7.04
CA GLN A 76 -17.55 -6.82 -7.70
C GLN A 76 -18.10 -5.51 -7.13
N ASN A 77 -17.71 -5.17 -5.90
CA ASN A 77 -18.21 -3.98 -5.21
C ASN A 77 -17.10 -3.27 -4.43
N THR A 78 -17.42 -2.06 -3.94
CA THR A 78 -16.47 -1.21 -3.20
C THR A 78 -15.89 -1.90 -1.97
N GLU A 79 -16.71 -2.63 -1.20
CA GLU A 79 -16.23 -3.30 0.01
C GLU A 79 -15.20 -4.40 -0.33
N GLU A 80 -15.44 -5.16 -1.39
CA GLU A 80 -14.50 -6.16 -1.90
C GLU A 80 -13.21 -5.54 -2.42
N LYS A 81 -13.27 -4.38 -3.09
CA LYS A 81 -12.08 -3.61 -3.48
C LYS A 81 -11.27 -3.20 -2.24
N CYS A 82 -11.92 -2.68 -1.20
CA CYS A 82 -11.25 -2.32 0.06
C CYS A 82 -10.64 -3.55 0.78
N LYS A 83 -11.35 -4.70 0.78
CA LYS A 83 -10.85 -5.98 1.31
C LYS A 83 -9.66 -6.50 0.52
N LYS A 84 -9.68 -6.41 -0.81
CA LYS A 84 -8.56 -6.78 -1.70
C LYS A 84 -7.31 -6.02 -1.29
N LEU A 85 -7.38 -4.70 -1.16
CA LEU A 85 -6.23 -3.87 -0.80
C LEU A 85 -5.76 -4.08 0.64
N THR A 86 -6.69 -4.32 1.57
CA THR A 86 -6.31 -4.69 2.95
C THR A 86 -5.54 -6.01 2.99
N LYS A 87 -5.94 -7.00 2.19
CA LYS A 87 -5.21 -8.28 2.06
C LYS A 87 -3.85 -8.08 1.37
N TYR A 88 -3.78 -7.25 0.33
CA TYR A 88 -2.53 -6.89 -0.35
C TYR A 88 -1.52 -6.26 0.62
N TYR A 89 -1.94 -5.27 1.39
CA TYR A 89 -1.15 -4.66 2.45
C TYR A 89 -0.64 -5.70 3.47
N LYS A 90 -1.52 -6.57 3.98
CA LYS A 90 -1.15 -7.61 4.95
C LYS A 90 -0.17 -8.65 4.38
N CYS A 91 -0.26 -8.94 3.08
CA CYS A 91 0.69 -9.82 2.41
C CYS A 91 2.08 -9.19 2.36
N ILE A 92 2.16 -7.89 2.03
CA ILE A 92 3.43 -7.17 1.95
C ILE A 92 4.07 -7.01 3.34
N VAL A 93 3.28 -6.59 4.34
CA VAL A 93 3.73 -6.40 5.72
C VAL A 93 3.57 -7.70 6.50
N ASP A 94 4.42 -8.66 6.16
CA ASP A 94 4.42 -10.05 6.65
C ASP A 94 5.18 -10.26 7.97
N ASN A 95 5.81 -9.21 8.52
CA ASN A 95 6.73 -9.27 9.65
C ASN A 95 7.97 -10.17 9.45
N LYS A 96 8.29 -10.51 8.20
CA LYS A 96 9.50 -11.24 7.82
C LYS A 96 10.34 -10.42 6.85
N THR A 97 9.80 -10.17 5.65
CA THR A 97 10.41 -9.35 4.61
C THR A 97 10.26 -7.87 4.93
N LEU A 98 9.08 -7.46 5.41
CA LEU A 98 8.80 -6.10 5.84
C LEU A 98 8.05 -6.10 7.16
N THR A 99 8.70 -5.59 8.21
CA THR A 99 8.08 -5.44 9.53
C THR A 99 7.11 -4.27 9.55
N PHE A 100 6.04 -4.41 10.35
CA PHE A 100 5.05 -3.35 10.51
C PHE A 100 5.67 -2.03 11.00
N SER A 101 6.60 -2.09 11.96
CA SER A 101 7.27 -0.89 12.49
C SER A 101 8.01 -0.10 11.40
N LYS A 102 8.83 -0.80 10.60
CA LYS A 102 9.58 -0.18 9.49
C LYS A 102 8.65 0.40 8.42
N TYR A 103 7.63 -0.37 8.04
CA TYR A 103 6.59 0.08 7.10
C TYR A 103 5.90 1.37 7.59
N VAL A 104 5.41 1.38 8.84
CA VAL A 104 4.69 2.53 9.39
C VAL A 104 5.58 3.77 9.45
N GLN A 105 6.84 3.62 9.86
CA GLN A 105 7.78 4.75 9.89
C GLN A 105 8.00 5.33 8.49
N ALA A 106 8.17 4.50 7.46
CA ALA A 106 8.32 4.97 6.08
C ALA A 106 7.06 5.67 5.57
N VAL A 107 5.88 5.08 5.79
CA VAL A 107 4.61 5.68 5.36
C VAL A 107 4.32 6.99 6.09
N ILE A 108 4.62 7.12 7.38
CA ILE A 108 4.49 8.39 8.11
C ILE A 108 5.39 9.46 7.53
N LYS A 109 6.65 9.14 7.21
CA LYS A 109 7.57 10.08 6.58
C LYS A 109 7.08 10.50 5.20
N HIS A 110 6.59 9.55 4.40
CA HIS A 110 6.01 9.84 3.09
C HIS A 110 4.76 10.71 3.17
N ASP A 111 3.83 10.39 4.08
CA ASP A 111 2.58 11.16 4.26
C ASP A 111 2.87 12.64 4.55
N LYS A 112 3.90 12.93 5.35
CA LYS A 112 4.32 14.31 5.66
C LYS A 112 4.82 15.10 4.44
N THR A 113 5.25 14.43 3.37
CA THR A 113 5.68 15.09 2.13
C THR A 113 4.52 15.46 1.20
N LEU A 114 3.33 14.92 1.46
CA LEU A 114 2.16 15.12 0.62
C LEU A 114 1.23 16.13 1.32
N ASN A 115 1.37 17.41 0.97
CA ASN A 115 0.68 18.56 1.57
C ASN A 115 -0.85 18.56 1.35
N VAL A 116 -1.62 17.74 2.07
CA VAL A 116 -3.11 17.76 2.02
C VAL A 116 -3.82 17.45 3.36
#